data_AF-A0AAV4BHJ7-F1
#
_entry.id   AF-A0AAV4BHJ7-F1
#
_cell.length_a   1.000
_cell.length_b   1.000
_cell.length_c   1.000
_cell.angle_alpha   90.00
_cell.angle_beta   90.00
_cell.angle_gamma   90.00
#
_symmetry.space_group_name_H-M   'P 1'
#
loop_
_entity.id
_entity.type
_entity.pdbx_description
1 polymer ?
#
loop_
_entity_poly.entity_id
_entity_poly.type
_entity_poly.pdbx_seq_one_letter_code
_entity_poly.pdbx_strand_id
1 'polypeptide(L)'
;MTLAHPAYSPDLAPSGYYLFPHLKKYLKGHHYDNDEEVIADVRKWCRGQSSEFFADGVRQLVKRWRLCVDRDGEYVKKYSAKYVAEI
;
A
#
# COMPACT_ATOMS: atom_id res chain seq x y z
N MET A 1 -20.22 -9.05 -8.51
CA MET A 1 -19.84 -7.69 -8.96
C MET A 1 -18.37 -7.50 -8.60
N THR A 2 -17.50 -7.23 -9.57
CA THR A 2 -16.06 -6.98 -9.36
C THR A 2 -15.77 -5.50 -9.58
N LEU A 3 -14.81 -4.94 -8.86
CA LEU A 3 -14.34 -3.57 -9.10
C LEU A 3 -13.36 -3.60 -10.27
N ALA A 4 -13.59 -2.78 -11.30
CA ALA A 4 -12.69 -2.67 -12.43
C ALA A 4 -11.30 -2.19 -11.97
N HIS A 5 -10.24 -2.85 -12.44
CA HIS A 5 -8.87 -2.50 -12.12
C HIS A 5 -8.05 -2.39 -13.42
N PRO A 6 -7.49 -1.22 -13.73
CA PRO A 6 -6.66 -1.06 -14.93
C PRO A 6 -5.38 -1.90 -14.84
N ALA A 7 -4.88 -2.33 -15.99
CA ALA A 7 -3.61 -3.05 -16.07
C ALA A 7 -2.45 -2.18 -15.53
N TYR A 8 -1.40 -2.82 -15.01
CA TYR A 8 -0.16 -2.17 -14.55
C TYR A 8 -0.35 -1.01 -13.56
N SER A 9 -1.42 -1.04 -12.75
CA SER A 9 -1.78 0.06 -11.83
C SER A 9 -1.63 -0.29 -10.33
N PRO A 10 -0.44 -0.74 -9.87
CA PRO A 10 -0.23 -1.08 -8.45
C PRO A 10 -0.35 0.13 -7.53
N ASP A 11 -0.20 1.35 -8.07
CA ASP A 11 -0.45 2.63 -7.43
C ASP A 11 -1.93 2.93 -7.19
N LEU A 12 -2.84 2.14 -7.76
CA LEU A 12 -4.28 2.17 -7.50
C LEU A 12 -4.78 0.96 -6.69
N ALA A 13 -3.90 0.04 -6.32
CA ALA A 13 -4.23 -1.10 -5.45
C ALA A 13 -3.78 -0.82 -4.00
N PRO A 14 -4.68 -0.80 -3.00
CA PRO A 14 -4.30 -0.57 -1.61
C PRO A 14 -3.23 -1.54 -1.08
N SER A 15 -3.24 -2.79 -1.56
CA SER A 15 -2.18 -3.76 -1.28
C SER A 15 -0.81 -3.28 -1.79
N GLY A 16 -0.76 -2.79 -3.03
CA GLY A 16 0.45 -2.33 -3.72
C GLY A 16 1.03 -1.03 -3.16
N TYR A 17 0.20 0.00 -2.99
CA TYR A 17 0.70 1.31 -2.56
C TYR A 17 0.78 1.50 -1.05
N TYR A 18 0.04 0.73 -0.25
CA TYR A 18 -0.06 0.92 1.20
C TYR A 18 0.40 -0.31 2.00
N LEU A 19 -0.25 -1.46 1.85
CA LEU A 19 0.02 -2.63 2.71
C LEU A 19 1.44 -3.18 2.53
N PHE A 20 1.82 -3.56 1.31
CA PHE A 20 3.12 -4.18 1.04
C PHE A 20 4.30 -3.26 1.34
N PRO A 21 4.26 -1.94 1.09
CA PRO A 21 5.33 -1.05 1.52
C PRO A 21 5.60 -1.08 3.04
N HIS A 22 4.55 -1.11 3.87
CA HIS A 22 4.71 -1.21 5.32
C HIS A 22 5.19 -2.59 5.74
N LEU A 23 4.62 -3.65 5.17
CA LEU A 23 5.05 -5.02 5.44
C LEU A 23 6.51 -5.24 5.03
N LYS A 24 6.92 -4.82 3.83
CA LYS A 24 8.31 -4.91 3.37
C LYS A 24 9.28 -4.15 4.27
N LYS A 25 8.85 -2.99 4.82
CA LYS A 25 9.65 -2.25 5.80
C LYS A 25 9.84 -3.03 7.09
N TYR A 26 8.79 -3.71 7.56
CA TYR A 26 8.85 -4.58 8.73
C TYR A 26 9.77 -5.78 8.51
N LEU A 27 9.59 -6.51 7.40
CA LEU A 27 10.36 -7.71 7.08
C LEU A 27 11.82 -7.42 6.71
N LYS A 28 12.17 -6.16 6.40
CA LYS A 28 13.52 -5.80 5.94
C LYS A 28 14.57 -6.21 6.98
N GLY A 29 15.56 -6.99 6.54
CA GLY A 29 16.69 -7.43 7.37
C GLY A 29 16.42 -8.68 8.21
N HIS A 30 15.18 -9.19 8.22
CA HIS A 30 14.88 -10.47 8.82
C HIS A 30 15.38 -11.61 7.92
N HIS A 31 15.93 -12.64 8.54
CA HIS A 31 16.22 -13.92 7.90
C HIS A 31 15.30 -14.95 8.54
N TYR A 32 14.77 -15.85 7.71
CA TYR A 32 13.87 -16.92 8.11
C TYR A 32 14.46 -18.23 7.62
N ASP A 33 14.40 -19.28 8.44
CA ASP A 33 14.99 -20.57 8.11
C ASP A 33 14.06 -21.40 7.21
N ASN A 34 12.76 -21.09 7.21
CA ASN A 34 11.71 -21.80 6.46
C ASN A 34 10.49 -20.90 6.18
N ASP A 35 9.57 -21.41 5.36
CA ASP A 35 8.36 -20.70 4.96
C ASP A 35 7.38 -20.52 6.15
N GLU A 36 7.32 -21.47 7.07
CA GLU A 36 6.42 -21.42 8.23
C GLU A 36 6.73 -20.23 9.13
N GLU A 37 8.02 -19.91 9.33
CA GLU A 37 8.46 -18.76 10.11
C GLU A 37 8.03 -17.43 9.50
N VAL A 38 8.27 -17.23 8.18
CA VAL A 38 7.84 -16.00 7.50
C VAL A 38 6.32 -15.89 7.45
N ILE A 39 5.59 -17.01 7.28
CA ILE A 39 4.12 -17.03 7.34
C ILE A 39 3.64 -16.61 8.74
N ALA A 40 4.24 -17.15 9.80
CA ALA A 40 3.88 -16.84 11.18
C ALA A 40 4.15 -15.36 11.51
N ASP A 41 5.28 -14.83 11.07
CA ASP A 41 5.68 -13.44 11.32
C ASP A 41 4.82 -12.44 10.55
N VAL A 42 4.56 -12.69 9.26
CA VAL A 42 3.61 -11.89 8.45
C VAL A 42 2.22 -11.90 9.09
N ARG A 43 1.73 -13.07 9.54
CA ARG A 43 0.43 -13.18 10.23
C ARG A 43 0.41 -12.38 11.53
N LYS A 44 1.50 -12.44 12.32
CA LYS A 44 1.65 -11.67 13.55
C LYS A 44 1.62 -10.17 13.26
N TRP A 45 2.38 -9.71 12.27
CA TRP A 45 2.40 -8.32 11.85
C TRP A 45 1.02 -7.83 11.41
N CYS A 46 0.32 -8.59 10.56
CA CYS A 46 -1.03 -8.25 10.10
C CYS A 46 -2.03 -8.12 11.26
N ARG A 47 -2.01 -9.06 12.24
CA ARG A 47 -2.87 -9.00 13.43
C ARG A 47 -2.51 -7.87 14.39
N GLY A 48 -1.28 -7.38 14.33
CA GLY A 48 -0.82 -6.23 15.13
C GLY A 48 -1.24 -4.87 14.57
N GLN A 49 -1.76 -4.80 13.34
CA GLN A 49 -2.23 -3.54 12.77
C GLN A 49 -3.64 -3.19 13.29
N SER A 50 -3.89 -1.90 13.52
CA SER A 50 -5.21 -1.43 13.90
C SER A 50 -6.20 -1.51 12.72
N SER A 51 -7.49 -1.54 13.01
CA SER A 51 -8.53 -1.37 11.98
C SER A 51 -8.35 -0.07 11.20
N GLU A 52 -7.94 0.99 11.90
CA GLU A 52 -7.69 2.31 11.31
C GLU A 52 -6.54 2.29 10.30
N PHE A 53 -5.47 1.51 10.55
CA PHE A 53 -4.39 1.34 9.58
C PHE A 53 -4.92 0.84 8.22
N PHE A 54 -5.79 -0.17 8.23
CA PHE A 54 -6.38 -0.69 6.98
C PHE A 54 -7.36 0.30 6.36
N ALA A 55 -8.16 0.98 7.19
CA ALA A 55 -9.11 1.99 6.74
C ALA A 55 -8.39 3.17 6.06
N ASP A 56 -7.25 3.62 6.58
CA ASP A 56 -6.41 4.66 5.98
C ASP A 56 -5.90 4.24 4.60
N GLY A 57 -5.44 2.99 4.48
CA GLY A 57 -5.01 2.42 3.21
C GLY A 57 -6.13 2.46 2.16
N VAL A 58 -7.36 2.12 2.54
CA VAL A 58 -8.52 2.17 1.63
C VAL A 58 -8.96 3.61 1.34
N ARG A 59 -8.99 4.49 2.33
CA ARG A 59 -9.40 5.90 2.16
C ARG A 59 -8.51 6.67 1.18
N GLN A 60 -7.23 6.33 1.11
CA GLN A 60 -6.30 6.92 0.14
C GLN A 60 -6.68 6.62 -1.32
N LEU A 61 -7.52 5.62 -1.58
CA LEU A 61 -7.96 5.25 -2.92
C LEU A 61 -8.69 6.39 -3.63
N VAL A 62 -9.55 7.12 -2.89
CA VAL A 62 -10.29 8.28 -3.42
C VAL A 62 -9.34 9.34 -3.97
N LYS A 63 -8.30 9.68 -3.18
CA LYS A 63 -7.28 10.65 -3.58
C LYS A 63 -6.48 10.16 -4.79
N ARG A 64 -6.14 8.88 -4.82
CA ARG A 64 -5.34 8.27 -5.90
C ARG A 64 -6.10 8.18 -7.21
N TRP A 65 -7.39 7.84 -7.18
CA TRP A 65 -8.24 7.88 -8.38
C TRP A 65 -8.33 9.29 -8.96
N ARG A 66 -8.53 10.29 -8.11
CA ARG A 66 -8.54 11.69 -8.57
C ARG A 66 -7.22 12.08 -9.25
N LEU A 67 -6.08 11.77 -8.64
CA LEU A 67 -4.77 12.04 -9.23
C LEU A 67 -4.52 11.31 -10.54
N CYS A 68 -5.04 10.08 -10.69
CA CYS A 68 -4.93 9.32 -11.92
C CYS A 68 -5.70 10.03 -13.05
N VAL A 69 -6.93 10.47 -12.78
CA VAL A 69 -7.74 11.23 -13.74
C VAL A 69 -7.09 12.58 -14.07
N ASP A 70 -6.66 13.33 -13.05
CA ASP A 70 -6.02 14.64 -13.21
C ASP A 70 -4.69 14.57 -14.00
N ARG A 71 -4.14 13.37 -14.20
CA ARG A 71 -2.90 13.11 -14.94
C ARG A 71 -3.14 12.26 -16.19
N ASP A 72 -4.36 12.20 -16.68
CA ASP A 72 -4.71 11.46 -17.90
C ASP A 72 -4.27 9.98 -17.89
N GLY A 73 -4.32 9.34 -16.72
CA GLY A 73 -3.96 7.93 -16.55
C GLY A 73 -2.48 7.68 -16.21
N GLU A 74 -1.65 8.71 -16.10
CA GLU A 74 -0.25 8.59 -15.69
C GLU A 74 -0.08 8.15 -14.22
N TYR A 75 1.07 7.54 -13.93
CA TYR A 75 1.39 6.99 -12.62
C TYR A 75 1.27 8.00 -11.46
N VAL A 76 0.62 7.57 -10.39
CA VAL A 76 0.49 8.29 -9.13
C VAL A 76 1.71 8.03 -8.25
N LYS A 77 2.68 8.96 -8.29
CA LYS A 77 3.89 8.92 -7.46
C LYS A 77 3.55 8.80 -5.97
N LYS A 78 4.35 8.05 -5.22
CA LYS A 78 4.34 8.11 -3.75
C LYS A 78 4.74 9.52 -3.34
N TYR A 79 3.91 10.18 -2.54
CA TYR A 79 4.29 11.42 -1.86
C TYR A 79 5.58 11.16 -1.08
N SER A 80 6.70 11.73 -1.54
CA SER A 80 7.80 12.00 -0.63
C SER A 80 7.42 13.27 0.14
N ALA A 81 7.81 13.36 1.40
CA ALA A 81 7.47 14.45 2.33
C ALA A 81 7.85 15.87 1.85
N LYS A 82 8.40 16.04 0.64
CA LYS A 82 8.73 17.33 0.04
C LYS A 82 7.54 18.08 -0.56
N TYR A 83 6.39 17.44 -0.78
CA TYR A 83 5.22 18.08 -1.43
C TYR A 83 4.12 18.54 -0.46
N VAL A 84 4.24 18.28 0.84
CA VAL A 84 3.26 18.73 1.86
C VAL A 84 3.60 20.14 2.36
N ALA A 85 4.73 20.72 1.94
CA ALA A 85 5.13 22.08 2.30
C ALA A 85 4.66 23.16 1.30
N GLU A 86 3.97 22.79 0.22
CA GLU A 86 3.52 23.73 -0.83
C GLU A 86 2.02 23.63 -1.17
N ILE A 87 1.20 23.19 -0.21
CA ILE A 87 -0.25 23.43 -0.21
C ILE A 87 -0.68 23.89 1.17
#